data_AF-A0AAD7E4A0-F1
#
_entry.id   AF-A0AAD7E4A0-F1
#
_cell.length_a   1.000
_cell.length_b   1.000
_cell.length_c   1.000
_cell.angle_alpha   90.00
_cell.angle_beta   90.00
_cell.angle_gamma   90.00
#
_symmetry.space_group_name_H-M   'P 1'
#
loop_
_entity.id
_entity.type
_entity.pdbx_description
1 polymer ?
#
loop_
_entity_poly.entity_id
_entity_poly.type
_entity_poly.pdbx_seq_one_letter_code
_entity_poly.pdbx_strand_id
1 'polypeptide(L)' 'SIVYPVLTLPPEITSEIFIRCLPAETVDVVCTRNAPLLPMQICRTWRQIAISMRVLW' A
#
# COMPACT_ATOMS: atom_id res chain seq x y z
N SER A 1 -14.85 -10.97 -19.71
CA SER A 1 -14.65 -10.57 -18.32
C SER A 1 -13.49 -9.59 -18.30
N ILE A 2 -13.68 -8.36 -17.80
CA ILE A 2 -12.58 -7.38 -17.70
C ILE A 2 -11.71 -7.81 -16.52
N VAL A 3 -10.43 -8.05 -16.78
CA VAL A 3 -9.44 -8.34 -15.73
C VAL A 3 -8.79 -7.02 -15.36
N TYR A 4 -8.77 -6.70 -14.07
CA TYR A 4 -8.04 -5.56 -13.54
C TYR A 4 -6.72 -6.07 -12.95
N PRO A 5 -5.57 -5.89 -13.62
CA PRO A 5 -4.30 -6.48 -13.20
C PRO A 5 -3.90 -6.08 -11.77
N VAL A 6 -4.28 -4.87 -11.36
CA VAL A 6 -4.06 -4.34 -10.00
C VAL A 6 -4.70 -5.19 -8.91
N LEU A 7 -5.81 -5.90 -9.23
CA LEU A 7 -6.51 -6.77 -8.29
C LEU A 7 -5.95 -8.20 -8.25
N THR A 8 -5.05 -8.54 -9.17
CA THR A 8 -4.46 -9.88 -9.30
C THR A 8 -2.95 -9.90 -9.02
N LEU A 9 -2.40 -8.79 -8.52
CA LEU A 9 -0.97 -8.74 -8.18
C LEU A 9 -0.66 -9.70 -7.01
N PRO A 10 0.52 -10.36 -7.04
CA PRO A 10 1.02 -11.09 -5.89
C PRO A 10 1.21 -10.18 -4.67
N PRO A 11 1.14 -10.72 -3.45
CA PRO A 11 1.37 -9.97 -2.22
C PRO A 11 2.73 -9.27 -2.17
N GLU A 12 3.76 -9.88 -2.74
CA GLU A 12 5.15 -9.37 -2.74
C GLU A 12 5.25 -8.09 -3.57
N ILE A 13 4.65 -8.08 -4.76
CA ILE A 13 4.62 -6.91 -5.64
C ILE A 13 3.79 -5.80 -5.01
N THR A 14 2.66 -6.15 -4.42
CA THR A 14 1.78 -5.19 -3.72
C THR A 14 2.51 -4.54 -2.53
N SER A 15 3.32 -5.32 -1.81
CA SER A 15 4.15 -4.85 -0.70
C SER A 15 5.23 -3.86 -1.15
N GLU A 16 5.91 -4.16 -2.25
CA GLU A 16 6.93 -3.27 -2.83
C GLU A 16 6.33 -1.93 -3.28
N ILE A 17 5.11 -1.94 -3.82
CA ILE A 17 4.38 -0.71 -4.16
C ILE A 17 4.18 0.14 -2.90
N PHE A 18 3.71 -0.45 -1.80
CA PHE A 18 3.52 0.29 -0.55
C PHE A 18 4.81 0.95 -0.06
N ILE A 19 5.94 0.22 -0.10
CA ILE A 19 7.26 0.73 0.32
C ILE A 19 7.71 1.90 -0.56
N ARG A 20 7.57 1.79 -1.87
CA ARG A 20 7.95 2.86 -2.80
C ARG A 20 7.05 4.08 -2.76
N CYS A 21 5.82 3.91 -2.28
CA CYS A 21 4.91 5.02 -2.02
C CYS A 21 5.21 5.74 -0.69
N LEU A 22 6.11 5.23 0.15
CA LEU A 22 6.53 5.94 1.36
C LEU A 22 7.35 7.18 0.96
N PRO A 23 7.11 8.33 1.62
CA PRO A 23 7.91 9.52 1.38
C PRO A 23 9.38 9.27 1.75
N ALA A 24 10.30 9.64 0.86
CA ALA A 24 11.74 9.43 1.02
C ALA A 24 12.37 10.31 2.12
N GLU A 25 11.71 11.41 2.49
CA GLU A 25 12.20 12.37 3.47
C GLU A 25 11.48 12.17 4.81
N THR A 26 12.19 11.51 5.72
CA THR A 26 11.86 11.34 7.13
C THR A 26 11.80 12.69 7.83
N VAL A 27 10.62 13.31 7.91
CA VAL A 27 10.33 14.29 8.97
C VAL A 27 8.87 14.13 9.38
N ASP A 28 8.63 13.32 10.41
CA ASP A 28 7.53 13.45 11.37
C ASP A 28 6.11 13.72 10.87
N VAL A 29 5.77 13.29 9.66
CA VAL A 29 4.37 13.24 9.26
C VAL A 29 4.02 11.79 9.08
N VAL A 30 3.43 11.22 10.14
CA VAL A 30 2.33 10.26 10.02
C VAL A 30 1.27 10.95 9.16
N CYS A 31 1.55 11.05 7.87
CA CYS A 31 0.75 11.79 6.93
C CYS A 31 -0.37 10.83 6.61
N THR A 32 -1.37 10.83 7.48
CA THR A 32 -2.63 10.09 7.34
C THR A 32 -3.31 10.37 6.00
N ARG A 33 -2.86 11.40 5.28
CA ARG A 33 -3.31 11.72 3.94
C ARG A 33 -2.53 11.04 2.80
N ASN A 34 -1.27 10.62 2.99
CA ASN A 34 -0.37 10.34 1.85
C ASN A 34 0.27 8.94 1.74
N ALA A 35 0.51 8.18 2.81
CA ALA A 35 0.96 6.78 2.67
C ALA A 35 0.78 6.04 4.01
N PRO A 36 0.18 4.83 4.08
CA PRO A 36 -0.22 3.87 3.04
C PRO A 36 -1.74 3.76 2.87
N LEU A 37 -2.50 4.73 3.38
CA LEU A 37 -3.96 4.68 3.44
C LEU A 37 -4.63 4.76 2.05
N LEU A 38 -4.01 5.44 1.08
CA LEU A 38 -4.53 5.51 -0.29
C LEU A 38 -4.59 4.13 -0.97
N PRO A 39 -3.51 3.35 -1.03
CA PRO A 39 -3.57 2.02 -1.64
C PRO A 39 -4.39 1.00 -0.83
N MET A 40 -4.65 1.23 0.46
CA MET A 40 -5.66 0.47 1.22
C MET A 40 -7.10 0.66 0.72
N GLN A 41 -7.39 1.72 -0.06
CA GLN A 41 -8.72 1.99 -0.63
C GLN A 41 -8.96 1.29 -1.97
N ILE A 42 -7.94 0.67 -2.58
CA ILE A 42 -8.06 0.04 -3.91
C ILE A 42 -8.91 -1.23 -3.85
N CYS A 43 -8.59 -2.15 -2.94
CA CYS A 43 -9.37 -3.37 -2.73
C CYS A 43 -9.09 -3.99 -1.35
N ARG A 44 -9.94 -4.96 -0.95
CA ARG A 44 -9.82 -5.65 0.35
C ARG A 44 -8.48 -6.39 0.50
N THR A 45 -7.97 -7.00 -0.57
CA THR A 45 -6.70 -7.74 -0.56
C THR A 45 -5.53 -6.82 -0.24
N TRP A 46 -5.46 -5.66 -0.91
CA TRP A 46 -4.41 -4.66 -0.67
C TRP A 46 -4.47 -4.13 0.75
N ARG A 47 -5.68 -3.87 1.28
CA ARG A 47 -5.87 -3.47 2.67
C ARG A 47 -5.32 -4.51 3.65
N GLN A 48 -5.58 -5.79 3.41
CA GLN A 48 -5.10 -6.87 4.29
C GLN A 48 -3.57 -6.98 4.28
N ILE A 49 -2.95 -6.83 3.11
CA ILE A 49 -1.49 -6.82 2.96
C ILE A 49 -0.91 -5.63 3.74
N ALA A 50 -1.42 -4.43 3.51
CA ALA A 50 -0.93 -3.22 4.18
C ALA A 50 -1.02 -3.30 5.72
N ILE A 51 -2.12 -3.83 6.27
CA ILE A 51 -2.28 -4.02 7.72
C ILE A 51 -1.23 -5.00 8.27
N SER A 52 -0.81 -5.99 7.49
CA SER A 52 0.22 -6.96 7.91
C SER A 52 1.66 -6.40 7.86
N MET A 53 1.88 -5.30 7.15
CA MET A 53 3.20 -4.70 6.95
C MET A 53 3.55 -3.73 8.08
N ARG A 54 4.42 -4.16 9.01
CA ARG A 54 4.87 -3.32 10.13
C ARG A 54 5.64 -2.07 9.71
N VAL A 55 6.33 -2.09 8.57
CA VAL A 55 7.10 -0.93 8.04
C VAL A 55 6.21 0.26 7.64
N LEU A 56 4.89 0.05 7.57
CA LEU A 56 3.90 1.04 7.18
C LEU A 56 3.28 1.81 8.36
N TRP A 57 3.64 1.47 9.59
CA TRP A 57 3.16 2.06 10.85
C TRP A 57 4.35 2.53 11.69
#